data_AF-A0A816SD76-F1
#
_entry.id   AF-A0A816SD76-F1
#
_cell.length_a   1.000
_cell.length_b   1.000
_cell.length_c   1.000
_cell.angle_alpha   90.00
_cell.angle_beta   90.00
_cell.angle_gamma   90.00
#
_symmetry.space_group_name_H-M   'P 1'
#
loop_
_entity.id
_entity.type
_entity.pdbx_description
1 polymer ?
#
loop_
_entity_poly.entity_id
_entity_poly.type
_entity_poly.pdbx_seq_one_letter_code
_entity_poly.pdbx_strand_id
1 'polypeptide(L)'
;MEWADESLCRLLNKALRKEDRSTLKPWFSYPKLLHTALKKLPRALENLWRGVDSDVSENYRANEKLAWWCFSSCASNVKVAKEFLGSTLTLFMIEAKNGKDTSAYSNFPGEDKVILISGTQIRVVGDPLNHKAFNLVRLMELAGEDDYEVLPVLEDKMNGRDTSFYDDENTYTGGWVAGLKEGKGVFTWKNGDRYEMEYSQNIFLLTDSDDDCIM
;
A
#
# COMPACT_ATOMS: atom_id res chain seq x y z
N MET A 1 -28.29 -1.49 16.18
CA MET A 1 -28.68 -0.39 15.27
C MET A 1 -27.88 -0.58 14.00
N GLU A 2 -28.51 -1.16 12.99
CA GLU A 2 -27.89 -1.64 11.74
C GLU A 2 -27.69 -0.47 10.77
N TRP A 3 -26.48 0.07 10.72
CA TRP A 3 -26.07 0.99 9.65
C TRP A 3 -24.78 0.54 8.96
N ALA A 4 -24.39 -0.72 9.16
CA ALA A 4 -23.09 -1.20 8.75
C ALA A 4 -23.01 -1.57 7.26
N ASP A 5 -24.11 -1.66 6.50
CA ASP A 5 -24.07 -2.28 5.16
C ASP A 5 -23.98 -1.34 3.94
N GLU A 6 -24.23 -0.03 4.07
CA GLU A 6 -24.31 0.86 2.89
C GLU A 6 -23.61 2.21 3.08
N SER A 7 -22.34 2.21 3.48
CA SER A 7 -21.56 3.46 3.45
C SER A 7 -21.43 4.01 2.03
N LEU A 8 -21.41 5.34 1.90
CA LEU A 8 -21.27 6.03 0.60
C LEU A 8 -20.07 5.50 -0.21
N CYS A 9 -18.94 5.28 0.48
CA CYS A 9 -17.73 4.72 -0.11
C CYS A 9 -17.94 3.30 -0.66
N ARG A 10 -18.69 2.44 0.05
CA ARG A 10 -19.00 1.09 -0.41
C ARG A 10 -19.93 1.11 -1.62
N LEU A 11 -20.99 1.91 -1.60
CA LEU A 11 -21.94 2.03 -2.71
C LEU A 11 -21.26 2.57 -3.97
N LEU A 12 -20.46 3.63 -3.83
CA LEU A 12 -19.70 4.20 -4.94
C LEU A 12 -18.71 3.21 -5.52
N ASN A 13 -17.89 2.56 -4.68
CA ASN A 13 -16.92 1.59 -5.15
C ASN A 13 -17.60 0.34 -5.75
N LYS A 14 -18.77 -0.06 -5.23
CA LYS A 14 -19.58 -1.13 -5.85
C LYS A 14 -20.03 -0.76 -7.26
N ALA A 15 -20.44 0.49 -7.49
CA ALA A 15 -20.79 0.97 -8.82
C ALA A 15 -19.56 1.08 -9.73
N LEU A 16 -18.42 1.54 -9.23
CA LEU A 16 -17.18 1.69 -10.01
C LEU A 16 -16.58 0.35 -10.49
N ARG A 17 -16.87 -0.76 -9.79
CA ARG A 17 -16.47 -2.12 -10.19
C ARG A 17 -17.34 -2.72 -11.28
N LYS A 18 -18.55 -2.20 -11.52
CA LYS A 18 -19.44 -2.74 -12.55
C LYS A 18 -18.97 -2.33 -13.94
N GLU A 19 -19.02 -3.29 -14.86
CA GLU A 19 -18.79 -3.01 -16.29
C GLU A 19 -19.90 -2.14 -16.88
N ASP A 20 -21.15 -2.33 -16.45
CA ASP A 20 -22.28 -1.50 -16.85
C ASP A 20 -22.13 -0.08 -16.28
N ARG A 21 -21.63 0.81 -17.13
CA ARG A 21 -21.40 2.23 -16.81
C ARG A 21 -22.69 3.02 -16.61
N SER A 22 -23.86 2.50 -17.00
CA SER A 22 -25.14 3.16 -16.74
C SER A 22 -25.39 3.34 -15.23
N THR A 23 -24.91 2.39 -14.43
CA THR A 23 -25.00 2.40 -12.96
C THR A 23 -24.20 3.52 -12.30
N LEU A 24 -23.24 4.13 -13.02
CA LEU A 24 -22.44 5.26 -12.52
C LEU A 24 -23.09 6.62 -12.76
N LYS A 25 -24.08 6.73 -13.66
CA LYS A 25 -24.71 8.01 -14.00
C LYS A 25 -25.22 8.78 -12.77
N PRO A 26 -25.91 8.15 -11.80
CA PRO A 26 -26.38 8.85 -10.60
C PRO A 26 -25.22 9.40 -9.75
N TRP A 27 -24.04 8.82 -9.88
CA TRP A 27 -22.89 9.14 -9.06
C TRP A 27 -22.06 10.28 -9.64
N PHE A 28 -22.06 10.56 -10.95
CA PHE A 28 -21.09 11.42 -11.65
C PHE A 28 -20.67 12.71 -10.93
N SER A 29 -21.62 13.44 -10.34
CA SER A 29 -21.33 14.66 -9.58
C SER A 29 -20.37 14.42 -8.41
N TYR A 30 -20.50 13.28 -7.73
CA TYR A 30 -19.71 12.93 -6.57
C TYR A 30 -18.25 12.56 -6.90
N PRO A 31 -17.90 11.58 -7.79
CA PRO A 31 -16.52 11.37 -8.23
C PRO A 31 -15.89 12.62 -8.82
N LYS A 32 -16.66 13.46 -9.54
CA LYS A 32 -16.15 14.73 -10.06
C LYS A 32 -15.73 15.67 -8.92
N LEU A 33 -16.59 15.84 -7.92
CA LEU A 33 -16.28 16.64 -6.73
C LEU A 33 -15.09 16.05 -5.96
N LEU A 34 -15.11 14.74 -5.69
CA LEU A 34 -14.07 14.04 -4.94
C LEU A 34 -12.72 14.11 -5.67
N HIS A 35 -12.66 13.85 -6.97
CA HIS A 35 -11.43 14.05 -7.76
C HIS A 35 -10.94 15.49 -7.70
N THR A 36 -11.83 16.47 -7.78
CA THR A 36 -11.47 17.89 -7.71
C THR A 36 -10.87 18.24 -6.34
N ALA A 37 -11.43 17.70 -5.27
CA ALA A 37 -10.91 17.87 -3.92
C ALA A 37 -9.55 17.19 -3.75
N LEU A 38 -9.44 15.90 -4.10
CA LEU A 38 -8.21 15.10 -3.98
C LEU A 38 -7.04 15.70 -4.78
N LYS A 39 -7.30 16.36 -5.91
CA LYS A 39 -6.25 17.07 -6.67
C LYS A 39 -5.60 18.23 -5.89
N LYS A 40 -6.31 18.80 -4.91
CA LYS A 40 -5.81 19.91 -4.08
C LYS A 40 -5.04 19.44 -2.84
N LEU A 41 -5.08 18.14 -2.55
CA LEU A 41 -4.42 17.58 -1.37
C LEU A 41 -2.95 17.23 -1.65
N PRO A 42 -2.10 17.28 -0.61
CA PRO A 42 -0.70 16.89 -0.73
C PRO A 42 -0.57 15.42 -1.15
N ARG A 43 0.57 15.12 -1.77
CA ARG A 43 0.93 13.75 -2.14
C ARG A 43 1.59 13.07 -0.97
N ALA A 44 1.22 11.83 -0.70
CA ALA A 44 2.01 10.92 0.12
C ALA A 44 3.10 10.30 -0.77
N LEU A 45 4.38 10.53 -0.44
CA LEU A 45 5.54 10.06 -1.19
C LEU A 45 6.18 8.84 -0.51
N GLU A 46 5.35 7.90 -0.09
CA GLU A 46 5.75 6.73 0.65
C GLU A 46 5.00 5.49 0.16
N ASN A 47 5.45 4.31 0.57
CA ASN A 47 4.74 3.07 0.29
C ASN A 47 3.38 3.07 0.98
N LEU A 48 2.34 2.78 0.21
CA LEU A 48 0.99 2.68 0.72
C LEU A 48 0.62 1.22 0.96
N TRP A 49 -0.16 1.01 2.01
CA TRP A 49 -0.61 -0.30 2.44
C TRP A 49 -2.13 -0.39 2.39
N ARG A 50 -2.64 -1.53 1.95
CA ARG A 50 -4.08 -1.80 1.92
C ARG A 50 -4.34 -3.24 2.30
N GLY A 51 -5.04 -3.46 3.41
CA GLY A 51 -5.55 -4.77 3.79
C GLY A 51 -6.92 -5.05 3.16
N VAL A 52 -7.15 -6.30 2.79
CA VAL A 52 -8.45 -6.80 2.31
C VAL A 52 -8.79 -8.10 3.03
N ASP A 53 -10.03 -8.17 3.55
CA ASP A 53 -10.61 -9.36 4.21
C ASP A 53 -11.07 -10.45 3.24
N SER A 54 -10.23 -10.75 2.25
CA SER A 54 -10.38 -11.89 1.36
C SER A 54 -9.06 -12.16 0.65
N ASP A 55 -8.84 -13.43 0.33
CA ASP A 55 -7.74 -13.81 -0.54
C ASP A 55 -8.13 -13.50 -1.98
N VAL A 56 -7.52 -12.46 -2.52
CA VAL A 56 -7.65 -12.04 -3.91
C VAL A 56 -6.31 -12.10 -4.63
N SER A 57 -5.27 -12.62 -3.96
CA SER A 57 -3.90 -12.63 -4.47
C SER A 57 -3.77 -13.41 -5.78
N GLU A 58 -4.54 -14.48 -5.94
CA GLU A 58 -4.60 -15.32 -7.15
C GLU A 58 -5.03 -14.55 -8.42
N ASN A 59 -5.66 -13.38 -8.26
CA ASN A 59 -6.06 -12.51 -9.37
C ASN A 59 -4.92 -11.62 -9.88
N TYR A 60 -3.71 -11.74 -9.32
CA TYR A 60 -2.57 -10.91 -9.66
C TYR A 60 -1.41 -11.78 -10.13
N ARG A 61 -0.85 -11.44 -11.28
CA ARG A 61 0.31 -12.15 -11.86
C ARG A 61 1.46 -11.17 -12.08
N ALA A 62 2.70 -11.64 -11.93
CA ALA A 62 3.88 -10.82 -12.18
C ALA A 62 3.78 -10.05 -13.51
N ASN A 63 4.15 -8.76 -13.48
CA ASN A 63 4.17 -7.83 -14.61
C ASN A 63 2.81 -7.48 -15.25
N GLU A 64 1.71 -8.03 -14.74
CA GLU A 64 0.38 -7.67 -15.21
C GLU A 64 0.09 -6.19 -14.96
N LYS A 65 -0.48 -5.52 -15.96
CA LYS A 65 -0.97 -4.14 -15.87
C LYS A 65 -2.48 -4.16 -15.71
N LEU A 66 -2.97 -3.42 -14.73
CA LEU A 66 -4.40 -3.30 -14.50
C LEU A 66 -4.76 -1.90 -14.00
N ALA A 67 -6.04 -1.58 -14.12
CA ALA A 67 -6.62 -0.35 -13.62
C ALA A 67 -7.42 -0.63 -12.36
N TRP A 68 -7.06 0.03 -11.26
CA TRP A 68 -7.93 0.09 -10.09
C TRP A 68 -9.01 1.15 -10.31
N TRP A 69 -10.16 0.70 -10.83
CA TRP A 69 -11.30 1.56 -11.17
C TRP A 69 -11.99 2.22 -9.98
N CYS A 70 -11.67 1.82 -8.75
CA CYS A 70 -12.26 2.35 -7.52
C CYS A 70 -11.37 3.40 -6.86
N PHE A 71 -11.96 4.20 -5.96
CA PHE A 71 -11.17 4.91 -4.97
C PHE A 71 -10.61 3.90 -3.97
N SER A 72 -9.29 3.81 -3.90
CA SER A 72 -8.61 2.86 -3.02
C SER A 72 -8.13 3.60 -1.77
N SER A 73 -8.84 3.40 -0.66
CA SER A 73 -8.34 3.74 0.67
C SER A 73 -7.12 2.88 1.02
N CYS A 74 -6.08 3.55 1.48
CA CYS A 74 -4.82 2.97 1.92
C CYS A 74 -4.42 3.66 3.24
N ALA A 75 -3.46 3.06 3.94
CA ALA A 75 -2.74 3.69 5.03
C ALA A 75 -1.26 3.83 4.63
N SER A 76 -0.59 4.90 5.05
CA SER A 76 0.87 4.94 4.95
C SER A 76 1.55 4.04 5.99
N ASN A 77 0.87 3.79 7.11
CA ASN A 77 1.33 2.90 8.15
C ASN A 77 0.82 1.46 7.96
N VAL A 78 1.74 0.51 7.83
CA VAL A 78 1.41 -0.92 7.69
C VAL A 78 0.64 -1.47 8.90
N LYS A 79 0.87 -0.94 10.11
CA LYS A 79 0.16 -1.39 11.32
C LYS A 79 -1.34 -1.11 11.19
N VAL A 80 -1.70 0.08 10.73
CA VAL A 80 -3.09 0.48 10.46
C VAL A 80 -3.69 -0.40 9.37
N ALA A 81 -2.98 -0.63 8.26
CA ALA A 81 -3.49 -1.47 7.18
C ALA A 81 -3.75 -2.92 7.61
N LYS A 82 -2.98 -3.43 8.59
CA LYS A 82 -3.16 -4.77 9.15
C LYS A 82 -4.43 -4.92 9.99
N GLU A 83 -5.02 -3.84 10.51
CA GLU A 83 -6.31 -3.89 11.23
C GLU A 83 -7.49 -4.23 10.31
N PHE A 84 -7.33 -3.99 9.01
CA PHE A 84 -8.27 -4.41 7.96
C PHE A 84 -8.02 -5.85 7.48
N LEU A 85 -7.09 -6.50 8.16
CA LEU A 85 -6.76 -7.92 8.29
C LEU A 85 -7.89 -8.82 8.85
N GLY A 86 -8.72 -9.53 8.08
CA GLY A 86 -9.62 -10.60 8.61
C GLY A 86 -9.06 -12.05 8.63
N SER A 87 -9.68 -13.05 7.98
CA SER A 87 -9.30 -14.49 8.16
C SER A 87 -8.55 -15.18 7.00
N THR A 88 -8.79 -14.75 5.76
CA THR A 88 -8.04 -15.20 4.56
C THR A 88 -7.69 -13.96 3.75
N LEU A 89 -6.42 -13.52 3.75
CA LEU A 89 -6.13 -12.09 3.62
C LEU A 89 -5.09 -11.72 2.62
N THR A 90 -5.36 -10.64 1.90
CA THR A 90 -4.42 -10.01 1.00
C THR A 90 -3.97 -8.68 1.57
N LEU A 91 -2.65 -8.53 1.74
CA LEU A 91 -2.03 -7.25 2.01
C LEU A 91 -1.41 -6.73 0.72
N PHE A 92 -1.79 -5.52 0.31
CA PHE A 92 -1.17 -4.82 -0.79
C PHE A 92 -0.09 -3.87 -0.25
N MET A 93 1.11 -3.95 -0.83
CA MET A 93 2.14 -2.93 -0.71
C MET A 93 2.24 -2.22 -2.05
N ILE A 94 2.08 -0.91 -2.05
CA ILE A 94 1.94 -0.10 -3.27
C ILE A 94 3.01 0.98 -3.26
N GLU A 95 3.95 0.88 -4.20
CA GLU A 95 4.85 1.97 -4.55
C GLU A 95 4.03 3.04 -5.30
N ALA A 96 3.37 3.91 -4.55
CA ALA A 96 2.47 4.93 -5.07
C ALA A 96 3.21 6.24 -5.36
N LYS A 97 2.81 6.91 -6.43
CA LYS A 97 3.31 8.24 -6.79
C LYS A 97 2.28 9.30 -6.43
N ASN A 98 0.99 9.08 -6.72
CA ASN A 98 -0.05 10.09 -6.61
C ASN A 98 -1.06 9.86 -5.47
N GLY A 99 -0.70 9.05 -4.47
CA GLY A 99 -1.48 8.90 -3.25
C GLY A 99 -1.80 10.25 -2.62
N LYS A 100 -3.07 10.47 -2.24
CA LYS A 100 -3.55 11.73 -1.67
C LYS A 100 -3.76 11.60 -0.19
N ASP A 101 -2.96 12.32 0.59
CA ASP A 101 -3.11 12.35 2.04
C ASP A 101 -4.43 13.04 2.41
N THR A 102 -5.28 12.29 3.13
CA THR A 102 -6.60 12.70 3.59
C THR A 102 -6.73 12.60 5.10
N SER A 103 -5.63 12.33 5.81
CA SER A 103 -5.58 12.14 7.27
C SER A 103 -6.25 13.30 8.02
N ALA A 104 -5.95 14.55 7.64
CA ALA A 104 -6.52 15.76 8.22
C ALA A 104 -8.05 15.90 8.05
N TYR A 105 -8.66 15.12 7.16
CA TYR A 105 -10.09 15.15 6.86
C TYR A 105 -10.80 13.83 7.19
N SER A 106 -10.07 12.83 7.72
CA SER A 106 -10.69 11.56 8.11
C SER A 106 -11.49 11.72 9.40
N ASN A 107 -12.64 11.05 9.48
CA ASN A 107 -13.44 10.99 10.71
C ASN A 107 -12.84 10.05 11.76
N PHE A 108 -11.76 9.37 11.41
CA PHE A 108 -11.02 8.45 12.27
C PHE A 108 -9.56 8.93 12.34
N PRO A 109 -9.23 9.72 13.39
CA PRO A 109 -7.87 10.16 13.62
C PRO A 109 -6.93 8.96 13.79
N GLY A 110 -5.72 9.02 13.21
CA GLY A 110 -4.73 7.94 13.30
C GLY A 110 -4.86 6.83 12.24
N GLU A 111 -5.80 6.94 11.30
CA GLU A 111 -5.85 6.00 10.16
C GLU A 111 -4.74 6.24 9.13
N ASP A 112 -3.94 7.30 9.28
CA ASP A 112 -2.88 7.71 8.32
C ASP A 112 -3.35 7.61 6.86
N LYS A 113 -4.57 8.10 6.64
CA LYS A 113 -5.39 7.72 5.50
C LYS A 113 -4.93 8.39 4.22
N VAL A 114 -4.55 7.57 3.25
CA VAL A 114 -4.19 7.99 1.90
C VAL A 114 -5.19 7.40 0.90
N ILE A 115 -5.60 8.20 -0.09
CA ILE A 115 -6.50 7.74 -1.16
C ILE A 115 -5.75 7.70 -2.49
N LEU A 116 -5.75 6.54 -3.13
CA LEU A 116 -5.49 6.41 -4.56
C LEU A 116 -6.79 6.67 -5.33
N ILE A 117 -6.70 7.51 -6.36
CA ILE A 117 -7.85 7.94 -7.15
C ILE A 117 -8.40 6.81 -8.01
N SER A 118 -9.67 6.92 -8.41
CA SER A 118 -10.25 5.95 -9.34
C SER A 118 -9.55 5.98 -10.70
N GLY A 119 -9.33 4.79 -11.28
CA GLY A 119 -8.62 4.62 -12.55
C GLY A 119 -7.10 4.61 -12.43
N THR A 120 -6.55 4.55 -11.21
CA THR A 120 -5.11 4.42 -10.98
C THR A 120 -4.57 3.21 -11.74
N GLN A 121 -3.60 3.45 -12.63
CA GLN A 121 -2.91 2.40 -13.38
C GLN A 121 -1.83 1.81 -12.48
N ILE A 122 -1.80 0.50 -12.38
CA ILE A 122 -0.85 -0.23 -11.56
C ILE A 122 -0.25 -1.38 -12.35
N ARG A 123 1.00 -1.70 -12.02
CA ARG A 123 1.64 -2.95 -12.43
C ARG A 123 1.93 -3.81 -11.21
N VAL A 124 1.71 -5.11 -11.35
CA VAL A 124 2.12 -6.11 -10.38
C VAL A 124 3.64 -6.30 -10.48
N VAL A 125 4.35 -6.06 -9.39
CA VAL A 125 5.82 -6.06 -9.35
C VAL A 125 6.39 -7.48 -9.53
N GLY A 126 5.70 -8.48 -9.00
CA GLY A 126 6.08 -9.89 -9.09
C GLY A 126 4.95 -10.77 -8.58
N ASP A 127 5.11 -12.09 -8.67
CA ASP A 127 4.05 -13.00 -8.20
C ASP A 127 3.77 -12.79 -6.70
N PRO A 128 2.50 -12.95 -6.28
CA PRO A 128 2.13 -12.82 -4.88
C PRO A 128 2.99 -13.71 -3.99
N LEU A 129 3.42 -13.17 -2.85
CA LEU A 129 4.20 -13.93 -1.89
C LEU A 129 3.31 -14.43 -0.77
N ASN A 130 3.44 -15.71 -0.43
CA ASN A 130 2.73 -16.30 0.68
C ASN A 130 3.50 -16.02 1.98
N HIS A 131 2.87 -15.28 2.90
CA HIS A 131 3.34 -15.12 4.27
C HIS A 131 2.42 -15.91 5.21
N LYS A 132 2.93 -16.33 6.38
CA LYS A 132 2.19 -17.21 7.32
C LYS A 132 0.79 -16.72 7.69
N ALA A 133 0.55 -15.41 7.65
CA ALA A 133 -0.70 -14.76 8.05
C ALA A 133 -1.48 -14.09 6.91
N PHE A 134 -0.88 -13.89 5.74
CA PHE A 134 -1.49 -13.17 4.62
C PHE A 134 -0.73 -13.43 3.31
N ASN A 135 -1.35 -13.17 2.18
CA ASN A 135 -0.66 -13.09 0.89
C ASN A 135 -0.27 -11.63 0.62
N LEU A 136 0.98 -11.39 0.26
CA LEU A 136 1.51 -10.07 -0.08
C LEU A 136 1.49 -9.87 -1.59
N VAL A 137 0.73 -8.88 -2.04
CA VAL A 137 0.73 -8.42 -3.44
C VAL A 137 1.49 -7.10 -3.52
N ARG A 138 2.52 -7.05 -4.36
CA ARG A 138 3.35 -5.85 -4.56
C ARG A 138 2.95 -5.15 -5.84
N LEU A 139 2.67 -3.87 -5.74
CA LEU A 139 2.16 -3.04 -6.83
C LEU A 139 3.01 -1.78 -7.00
N MET A 140 3.11 -1.30 -8.22
CA MET A 140 3.72 -0.02 -8.57
C MET A 140 2.72 0.80 -9.36
N GLU A 141 2.52 2.07 -8.98
CA GLU A 141 1.71 3.01 -9.75
C GLU A 141 2.44 3.43 -11.04
N LEU A 142 1.74 3.36 -12.18
CA LEU A 142 2.23 3.83 -13.47
C LEU A 142 1.76 5.27 -13.69
N ALA A 143 2.69 6.23 -13.58
CA ALA A 143 2.36 7.66 -13.66
C ALA A 143 3.15 8.45 -14.71
N GLY A 144 4.24 7.90 -15.25
CA GLY A 144 5.02 8.47 -16.34
C GLY A 144 5.10 7.53 -17.55
N GLU A 145 5.44 8.06 -18.73
CA GLU A 145 5.62 7.26 -19.96
C GLU A 145 6.69 6.18 -19.78
N ASP A 146 7.79 6.53 -19.09
CA ASP A 146 8.90 5.61 -18.78
C ASP A 146 8.45 4.39 -17.94
N ASP A 147 7.44 4.55 -17.08
CA ASP A 147 6.96 3.45 -16.23
C ASP A 147 6.33 2.32 -17.06
N TYR A 148 5.78 2.63 -18.24
CA TYR A 148 5.10 1.64 -19.07
C TYR A 148 6.06 0.70 -19.79
N GLU A 149 7.28 1.16 -20.08
CA GLU A 149 8.30 0.38 -20.79
C GLU A 149 9.27 -0.34 -19.85
N VAL A 150 9.56 0.27 -18.70
CA VAL A 150 10.40 -0.36 -17.67
C VAL A 150 9.61 -1.47 -16.98
N LEU A 151 9.97 -2.73 -17.21
CA LEU A 151 9.52 -3.81 -16.34
C LEU A 151 10.15 -3.59 -14.96
N PRO A 152 9.41 -3.78 -13.85
CA PRO A 152 10.00 -3.80 -12.54
C PRO A 152 11.05 -4.90 -12.56
N VAL A 153 12.32 -4.51 -12.54
CA VAL A 153 13.41 -5.47 -12.65
C VAL A 153 13.34 -6.35 -11.41
N LEU A 154 12.96 -7.61 -11.60
CA LEU A 154 13.03 -8.62 -10.54
C LEU A 154 14.50 -9.01 -10.26
N GLU A 155 15.41 -8.77 -11.21
CA GLU A 155 16.76 -9.34 -11.25
C GLU A 155 17.94 -8.41 -10.90
N ASP A 156 17.72 -7.13 -10.55
CA ASP A 156 18.82 -6.25 -10.09
C ASP A 156 18.52 -5.55 -8.76
N LYS A 157 17.51 -6.02 -8.02
CA LYS A 157 17.29 -5.49 -6.68
C LYS A 157 18.21 -6.18 -5.68
N MET A 158 18.80 -5.38 -4.78
CA MET A 158 19.72 -5.79 -3.71
C MET A 158 19.43 -7.23 -3.23
N ASN A 159 20.45 -8.07 -3.33
CA ASN A 159 20.49 -9.39 -2.72
C ASN A 159 21.68 -9.44 -1.77
N GLY A 160 21.52 -10.11 -0.63
CA GLY A 160 22.56 -10.12 0.40
C GLY A 160 22.39 -8.96 1.37
N ARG A 161 23.49 -8.48 1.97
CA ARG A 161 23.43 -7.45 3.01
C ARG A 161 23.84 -6.11 2.44
N ASP A 162 22.99 -5.10 2.57
CA ASP A 162 23.25 -3.77 2.01
C ASP A 162 22.61 -2.66 2.85
N THR A 163 23.09 -1.42 2.65
CA THR A 163 22.59 -0.21 3.30
C THR A 163 21.78 0.64 2.32
N SER A 164 20.49 0.81 2.58
CA SER A 164 19.62 1.72 1.81
C SER A 164 19.43 3.04 2.55
N PHE A 165 19.51 4.15 1.80
CA PHE A 165 19.22 5.49 2.26
C PHE A 165 17.78 5.86 1.90
N TYR A 166 17.02 6.36 2.86
CA TYR A 166 15.66 6.85 2.66
C TYR A 166 15.64 8.38 2.63
N ASP A 167 14.58 8.94 2.06
CA ASP A 167 14.28 10.35 2.25
C ASP A 167 14.21 10.65 3.76
N ASP A 168 14.78 11.79 4.18
CA ASP A 168 15.00 12.21 5.57
C ASP A 168 16.21 11.61 6.32
N GLU A 169 17.28 11.19 5.63
CA GLU A 169 18.56 10.72 6.23
C GLU A 169 18.44 9.42 7.05
N ASN A 170 17.26 8.79 7.05
CA ASN A 170 17.08 7.48 7.66
C ASN A 170 17.82 6.43 6.84
N THR A 171 18.43 5.45 7.51
CA THR A 171 19.15 4.36 6.84
C THR A 171 18.68 3.02 7.34
N TYR A 172 18.65 2.03 6.45
CA TYR A 172 18.51 0.63 6.85
C TYR A 172 19.73 -0.14 6.41
N THR A 173 20.30 -0.94 7.31
CA THR A 173 21.37 -1.90 6.97
C THR A 173 20.93 -3.30 7.35
N GLY A 174 20.76 -4.19 6.38
CA GLY A 174 20.29 -5.54 6.66
C GLY A 174 20.20 -6.41 5.42
N GLY A 175 19.57 -7.57 5.57
CA GLY A 175 19.41 -8.52 4.49
C GLY A 175 18.37 -8.06 3.48
N TRP A 176 18.60 -8.41 2.22
CA TRP A 176 17.72 -8.15 1.11
C TRP A 176 17.56 -9.41 0.27
N VAL A 177 16.33 -9.66 -0.14
CA VAL A 177 15.97 -10.70 -1.10
C VAL A 177 15.02 -10.08 -2.12
N ALA A 178 15.43 -10.06 -3.39
CA ALA A 178 14.67 -9.44 -4.48
C ALA A 178 14.25 -7.98 -4.19
N GLY A 179 15.12 -7.22 -3.51
CA GLY A 179 14.85 -5.82 -3.14
C GLY A 179 13.87 -5.61 -2.01
N LEU A 180 13.54 -6.67 -1.29
CA LEU A 180 12.77 -6.59 -0.06
C LEU A 180 13.69 -6.85 1.12
N LYS A 181 13.57 -6.05 2.17
CA LYS A 181 14.24 -6.32 3.45
C LYS A 181 13.82 -7.70 3.93
N GLU A 182 14.80 -8.50 4.30
CA GLU A 182 14.64 -9.87 4.76
C GLU A 182 15.67 -10.15 5.86
N GLY A 183 15.26 -10.91 6.88
CA GLY A 183 16.13 -11.21 8.00
C GLY A 183 16.33 -10.03 8.97
N LYS A 184 17.30 -10.16 9.86
CA LYS A 184 17.73 -9.09 10.77
C LYS A 184 18.30 -7.90 10.02
N GLY A 185 17.86 -6.70 10.38
CA GLY A 185 18.49 -5.45 9.96
C GLY A 185 18.34 -4.34 10.98
N VAL A 186 19.15 -3.30 10.83
CA VAL A 186 19.19 -2.13 11.71
C VAL A 186 18.62 -0.95 10.96
N PHE A 187 17.58 -0.33 11.50
CA PHE A 187 17.10 0.97 11.03
C PHE A 187 17.68 2.07 11.89
N THR A 188 18.30 3.07 11.27
CA THR A 188 18.86 4.25 11.92
C THR A 188 18.03 5.46 11.52
N TRP A 189 17.45 6.12 12.50
CA TRP A 189 16.68 7.35 12.30
C TRP A 189 17.62 8.56 12.19
N LYS A 190 17.11 9.65 11.60
CA LYS A 190 17.83 10.93 11.48
C LYS A 190 18.43 11.45 12.78
N ASN A 191 17.75 11.22 13.91
CA ASN A 191 18.21 11.64 15.23
C ASN A 191 19.36 10.77 15.79
N GLY A 192 19.75 9.70 15.07
CA GLY A 192 20.78 8.76 15.46
C GLY A 192 20.26 7.50 16.14
N ASP A 193 18.96 7.40 16.43
CA ASP A 193 18.39 6.24 17.10
C ASP A 193 18.46 5.00 16.21
N ARG A 194 18.84 3.87 16.79
CA ARG A 194 19.05 2.61 16.06
C ARG A 194 18.16 1.53 16.62
N TYR A 195 17.44 0.84 15.74
CA TYR A 195 16.55 -0.25 16.11
C TYR A 195 16.90 -1.50 15.30
N GLU A 196 17.19 -2.59 16.00
CA GLU A 196 17.25 -3.92 15.40
C GLU A 196 15.84 -4.43 15.16
N MET A 197 15.60 -4.90 13.94
CA MET A 197 14.31 -5.44 13.54
C MET A 197 14.53 -6.68 12.68
N GLU A 198 13.64 -7.64 12.82
CA GLU A 198 13.52 -8.75 11.88
C GLU A 198 12.61 -8.33 10.73
N TYR A 199 12.96 -8.61 9.49
CA TYR A 199 12.14 -8.31 8.33
C TYR A 199 11.76 -9.59 7.60
N SER A 200 10.53 -9.61 7.07
CA SER A 200 10.17 -10.52 5.99
C SER A 200 9.44 -9.74 4.92
N GLN A 201 10.00 -9.72 3.71
CA GLN A 201 9.39 -9.07 2.55
C GLN A 201 9.04 -7.59 2.77
N ASN A 202 10.00 -6.78 3.26
CA ASN A 202 9.84 -5.37 3.68
C ASN A 202 8.98 -5.13 4.94
N ILE A 203 8.34 -6.16 5.49
CA ILE A 203 7.51 -6.05 6.68
C ILE A 203 8.39 -6.34 7.89
N PHE A 204 8.52 -5.37 8.80
CA PHE A 204 9.16 -5.65 10.08
C PHE A 204 8.27 -6.59 10.89
N LEU A 205 8.88 -7.63 11.46
CA LEU A 205 8.29 -8.56 12.39
C LEU A 205 8.61 -8.04 13.79
N LEU A 206 7.57 -7.77 14.59
CA LEU A 206 7.76 -7.66 16.02
C LEU A 206 8.02 -9.08 16.50
N THR A 207 9.23 -9.37 16.98
CA THR A 207 9.44 -10.59 17.74
C THR A 207 8.74 -10.40 19.08
N ASP A 208 7.90 -11.36 19.48
CA ASP A 208 7.12 -11.37 20.73
C ASP A 208 7.99 -11.37 22.02
N SER A 209 9.23 -10.89 21.98
CA SER A 209 10.21 -11.05 23.05
C SER A 209 10.73 -9.78 23.70
N ASP A 210 10.51 -8.56 23.19
CA ASP A 210 11.18 -7.39 23.75
C ASP A 210 10.25 -6.17 23.93
N ASP A 211 9.50 -6.20 25.03
CA ASP A 211 8.90 -5.05 25.71
C ASP A 211 9.97 -4.06 26.28
N ASP A 212 11.25 -4.21 25.95
CA ASP A 212 12.37 -3.49 26.61
C ASP A 212 13.23 -2.61 25.68
N CYS A 213 12.78 -2.25 24.48
CA CYS A 213 13.50 -1.32 23.61
C CYS A 213 12.64 -0.16 23.10
N ILE A 214 12.06 0.61 24.02
CA ILE A 214 11.67 2.01 23.78
C ILE A 214 12.05 2.83 25.03
N MET A 215 13.18 3.51 24.96
CA MET A 215 13.50 4.71 25.75
C MET A 215 14.05 5.77 24.81
#